data_AF-A0A9E4YDJ1-F1
#
_entry.id   AF-A0A9E4YDJ1-F1
#
_cell.length_a   1.000
_cell.length_b   1.000
_cell.length_c   1.000
_cell.angle_alpha   90.00
_cell.angle_beta   90.00
_cell.angle_gamma   90.00
#
_symmetry.space_group_name_H-M   'P 1'
#
loop_
_entity.id
_entity.type
_entity.pdbx_description
1 polymer ?
#
loop_
_entity_poly.entity_id
_entity_poly.type
_entity_poly.pdbx_seq_one_letter_code
_entity_poly.pdbx_strand_id
1 'polypeptide(L)'
;MSTTPGWTFITNHGLVLSYIFHNTTTTAREIANYIGVTERTTHKIISDLEAEGYIERRKTGRRNIYRVNHTLPLRHHTKQDILVEDVLEALSTKSIREALSAGEQQPA
;
A
#
# COMPACT_ATOMS: atom_id res chain seq x y z
N MET A 1 -17.13 -17.14 6.96
CA MET A 1 -17.56 -17.19 5.54
C MET A 1 -16.32 -16.97 4.70
N SER A 2 -15.75 -18.02 4.11
CA SER A 2 -14.56 -17.91 3.27
C SER A 2 -14.99 -17.40 1.91
N THR A 3 -14.92 -16.08 1.70
CA THR A 3 -15.08 -15.49 0.38
C THR A 3 -13.89 -15.92 -0.47
N THR A 4 -14.12 -16.76 -1.48
CA THR A 4 -13.14 -17.02 -2.53
C THR A 4 -12.63 -15.66 -3.03
N PRO A 5 -11.31 -15.38 -3.03
CA PRO A 5 -10.80 -14.11 -3.50
C PRO A 5 -11.22 -13.95 -4.96
N GLY A 6 -12.15 -13.03 -5.21
CA GLY A 6 -12.51 -12.62 -6.57
C GLY A 6 -11.30 -11.94 -7.21
N TRP A 7 -11.34 -11.78 -8.53
CA TRP A 7 -10.29 -11.06 -9.24
C TRP A 7 -10.19 -9.62 -8.73
N THR A 8 -9.01 -9.20 -8.29
CA THR A 8 -8.72 -7.82 -7.86
C THR A 8 -7.76 -7.17 -8.86
N PHE A 9 -7.95 -5.87 -9.09
CA PHE A 9 -7.08 -5.09 -9.97
C PHE A 9 -5.70 -4.85 -9.34
N ILE A 10 -5.68 -4.56 -8.03
CA ILE A 10 -4.45 -4.32 -7.25
C ILE A 10 -4.00 -5.63 -6.61
N THR A 11 -2.69 -5.91 -6.74
CA THR A 11 -2.07 -7.08 -6.13
C THR A 11 -1.94 -6.91 -4.61
N ASN A 12 -1.79 -8.02 -3.88
CA ASN A 12 -1.53 -7.95 -2.44
C ASN A 12 -0.27 -7.15 -2.11
N HIS A 13 0.78 -7.19 -2.94
CA HIS A 13 1.97 -6.35 -2.76
C HIS A 13 1.64 -4.87 -2.84
N GLY A 14 0.84 -4.46 -3.83
CA GLY A 14 0.40 -3.07 -3.97
C GLY A 14 -0.46 -2.61 -2.78
N LEU A 15 -1.40 -3.46 -2.34
CA LEU A 15 -2.26 -3.13 -1.20
C LEU A 15 -1.47 -3.04 0.12
N VAL A 16 -0.52 -3.95 0.37
CA VAL A 16 0.36 -3.89 1.55
C VAL A 16 1.23 -2.64 1.53
N LEU A 17 1.80 -2.30 0.38
CA LEU A 17 2.63 -1.10 0.24
C LEU A 17 1.82 0.18 0.50
N SER A 18 0.60 0.27 -0.06
CA SER A 18 -0.35 1.36 0.20
C SER A 18 -0.73 1.46 1.68
N TYR A 19 -0.98 0.33 2.34
CA TYR A 19 -1.27 0.33 3.76
C TYR A 19 -0.09 0.85 4.59
N ILE A 20 1.13 0.39 4.30
CA ILE A 20 2.36 0.81 5.00
C ILE A 20 2.64 2.31 4.76
N PHE A 21 2.40 2.80 3.54
CA PHE A 21 2.52 4.21 3.18
C PHE A 21 1.67 5.11 4.09
N HIS A 22 0.45 4.68 4.43
CA HIS A 22 -0.43 5.41 5.33
C HIS A 22 -0.22 5.09 6.82
N ASN A 23 0.33 3.92 7.16
CA ASN A 23 0.49 3.42 8.53
C ASN A 23 1.92 2.96 8.76
N THR A 24 2.83 3.91 8.95
CA THR A 24 4.27 3.63 9.08
C THR A 24 4.62 2.79 10.31
N THR A 25 3.78 2.78 11.35
CA THR A 25 4.04 2.07 12.60
C THR A 25 3.00 0.97 12.84
N THR A 26 3.23 -0.20 12.24
CA THR A 26 2.25 -1.30 12.21
C THR A 26 2.91 -2.68 12.42
N THR A 27 2.10 -3.66 12.78
CA THR A 27 2.48 -5.07 12.89
C THR A 27 2.04 -5.85 11.64
N ALA A 28 2.73 -6.94 11.32
CA ALA A 28 2.32 -7.82 10.21
C ALA A 28 0.89 -8.36 10.40
N ARG A 29 0.46 -8.54 11.65
CA ARG A 29 -0.91 -8.94 12.00
C ARG A 29 -1.95 -7.88 11.65
N GLU A 30 -1.69 -6.61 12.00
CA GLU A 30 -2.58 -5.50 11.65
C GLU A 30 -2.73 -5.38 10.12
N ILE A 31 -1.62 -5.48 9.38
CA ILE A 31 -1.63 -5.48 7.90
C ILE A 31 -2.44 -6.66 7.36
N ALA A 32 -2.17 -7.88 7.83
CA ALA A 32 -2.84 -9.10 7.37
C ALA A 32 -4.36 -9.02 7.53
N ASN A 33 -4.82 -8.56 8.69
CA ASN A 33 -6.24 -8.38 9.00
C ASN A 33 -6.89 -7.32 8.11
N TYR A 34 -6.20 -6.21 7.83
CA TYR A 34 -6.74 -5.14 7.00
C TYR A 34 -6.85 -5.55 5.53
N ILE A 35 -5.83 -6.26 5.01
CA ILE A 35 -5.77 -6.68 3.60
C ILE A 35 -6.60 -7.95 3.33
N GLY A 36 -6.89 -8.76 4.37
CA GLY A 36 -7.61 -10.03 4.21
C GLY A 36 -6.71 -11.16 3.71
N VAL A 37 -5.43 -11.15 4.07
CA VAL A 37 -4.46 -12.21 3.77
C VAL A 37 -3.91 -12.81 5.07
N THR A 38 -3.18 -13.92 4.98
CA THR A 38 -2.55 -14.51 6.17
C THR A 38 -1.36 -13.68 6.66
N GLU A 39 -1.03 -13.77 7.95
CA GLU A 39 0.19 -13.16 8.50
C GLU A 39 1.45 -13.66 7.79
N ARG A 40 1.50 -14.95 7.43
CA ARG A 40 2.61 -15.53 6.66
C ARG A 40 2.75 -14.89 5.28
N THR A 41 1.64 -14.69 4.57
CA THR A 41 1.62 -14.00 3.27
C THR A 41 2.13 -12.57 3.43
N THR A 42 1.68 -11.88 4.48
CA THR A 42 2.11 -10.51 4.78
C THR A 42 3.60 -10.43 5.05
N HIS A 43 4.14 -11.34 5.86
CA HIS A 43 5.59 -11.41 6.10
C HIS A 43 6.39 -11.61 4.82
N LYS A 44 5.93 -12.51 3.93
CA LYS A 44 6.57 -12.71 2.63
C LYS A 44 6.55 -11.43 1.80
N ILE A 45 5.41 -10.76 1.69
CA ILE A 45 5.27 -9.51 0.93
C ILE A 45 6.18 -8.41 1.50
N ILE A 46 6.24 -8.26 2.82
CA ILE A 46 7.14 -7.28 3.47
C ILE A 46 8.60 -7.58 3.11
N SER A 47 9.02 -8.84 3.20
CA SER A 47 10.38 -9.23 2.82
C SER A 47 10.67 -8.97 1.34
N ASP A 48 9.72 -9.27 0.45
CA ASP A 48 9.85 -8.98 -0.98
C ASP A 48 10.00 -7.47 -1.21
N LEU A 49 9.15 -6.63 -0.59
CA LEU A 49 9.22 -5.17 -0.72
C LEU A 49 10.52 -4.59 -0.16
N GLU A 50 11.04 -5.15 0.93
CA GLU A 50 12.30 -4.74 1.56
C GLU A 50 13.52 -5.11 0.72
N ALA A 51 13.58 -6.35 0.23
CA ALA A 51 14.67 -6.83 -0.65
C ALA A 51 14.80 -5.98 -1.92
N GLU A 52 13.68 -5.43 -2.35
CA GLU A 52 13.52 -4.66 -3.56
C GLU A 52 13.59 -3.14 -3.35
N GLY A 53 13.86 -2.70 -2.11
CA GLY A 53 14.10 -1.30 -1.77
C GLY A 53 12.86 -0.41 -1.70
N TYR A 54 11.65 -0.96 -1.86
CA TYR A 54 10.40 -0.19 -1.73
C TYR A 54 10.10 0.21 -0.29
N ILE A 55 10.59 -0.57 0.68
CA ILE A 55 10.48 -0.23 2.09
C ILE A 55 11.80 -0.48 2.81
N GLU A 56 12.03 0.30 3.86
CA GLU A 56 12.99 -0.01 4.91
C GLU A 56 12.20 -0.36 6.18
N ARG A 57 12.64 -1.37 6.92
CA ARG A 57 11.99 -1.81 8.17
C ARG A 57 12.93 -1.69 9.35
N ARG A 58 12.47 -1.04 10.41
CA ARG A 58 13.14 -0.99 11.72
C ARG A 58 12.25 -1.54 12.81
N LYS A 59 12.73 -2.52 13.56
CA LYS A 59 12.00 -3.09 14.70
C LYS A 59 12.08 -2.17 15.92
N THR A 60 10.93 -1.86 16.51
CA THR A 60 10.80 -1.07 17.74
C THR A 60 9.87 -1.79 18.71
N GLY A 61 10.47 -2.60 19.59
CA GLY A 61 9.72 -3.46 20.51
C GLY A 61 8.86 -4.50 19.78
N ARG A 62 7.54 -4.44 19.98
CA ARG A 62 6.55 -5.31 19.31
C ARG A 62 6.09 -4.78 17.94
N ARG A 63 6.40 -3.52 17.60
CA ARG A 63 5.99 -2.88 16.34
C ARG A 63 7.17 -2.78 15.37
N ASN A 64 6.85 -2.70 14.09
CA ASN A 64 7.81 -2.28 13.07
C ASN A 64 7.51 -0.82 12.70
N ILE A 65 8.56 -0.07 12.45
CA ILE A 65 8.52 1.23 11.81
C ILE A 65 9.01 1.00 10.38
N TYR A 66 8.18 1.38 9.42
CA TYR A 66 8.48 1.30 8.01
C TYR A 66 8.71 2.70 7.42
N ARG A 67 9.64 2.79 6.49
CA ARG A 67 9.82 3.95 5.61
C ARG A 67 9.63 3.47 4.18
N VAL A 68 8.73 4.11 3.43
CA VAL A 68 8.51 3.80 2.02
C VAL A 68 9.49 4.60 1.17
N ASN A 69 10.02 3.99 0.12
CA ASN A 69 10.83 4.66 -0.89
C ASN A 69 9.94 5.08 -2.07
N HIS A 70 9.53 6.34 -2.05
CA HIS A 70 8.57 6.93 -2.99
C HIS A 70 9.15 7.16 -4.39
N THR A 71 10.48 7.26 -4.49
CA THR A 71 11.18 7.62 -5.73
C THR A 71 11.50 6.41 -6.61
N LEU A 72 11.10 5.19 -6.19
CA LEU A 72 11.28 4.01 -7.03
C LEU A 72 10.17 3.91 -8.07
N PRO A 73 10.51 3.59 -9.32
CA PRO A 73 9.51 3.36 -10.35
C PRO A 73 8.78 2.03 -10.15
N LEU A 74 7.68 1.82 -10.88
CA LEU A 74 7.04 0.51 -10.94
C LEU A 74 7.96 -0.53 -11.59
N ARG A 75 7.92 -1.77 -11.09
CA ARG A 75 8.80 -2.86 -11.53
C ARG A 75 8.62 -3.27 -12.99
N HIS A 76 7.41 -3.14 -13.52
CA HIS A 76 7.10 -3.64 -14.84
C HIS A 76 7.82 -2.79 -15.89
N HIS A 77 8.53 -3.42 -16.81
CA HIS A 77 9.37 -2.73 -17.80
C HIS A 77 8.60 -1.70 -18.64
N THR A 78 7.29 -1.90 -18.85
CA THR A 78 6.42 -0.95 -19.59
C THR A 78 5.93 0.24 -18.75
N LYS A 79 6.29 0.31 -17.47
CA LYS A 79 5.78 1.27 -16.49
C LYS A 79 6.90 1.92 -15.65
N GLN A 80 8.14 1.86 -16.13
CA GLN A 80 9.31 2.39 -15.41
C GLN A 80 9.32 3.93 -15.34
N ASP A 81 8.46 4.58 -16.11
CA ASP A 81 8.20 6.02 -16.12
C ASP A 81 7.24 6.47 -15.00
N ILE A 82 6.57 5.53 -14.32
CA ILE A 82 5.62 5.82 -13.25
C ILE A 82 6.27 5.56 -11.91
N LEU A 83 6.27 6.57 -11.04
CA LEU A 83 6.78 6.42 -9.68
C LEU A 83 5.76 5.68 -8.82
N VAL A 84 6.27 4.96 -7.81
CA VAL A 84 5.38 4.25 -6.89
C VAL A 84 4.51 5.24 -6.10
N GLU A 85 4.99 6.46 -5.86
CA GLU A 85 4.22 7.50 -5.18
C GLU A 85 2.93 7.88 -5.90
N ASP A 86 2.96 8.00 -7.23
CA ASP A 86 1.78 8.34 -8.04
C ASP A 86 0.67 7.31 -7.85
N VAL A 87 1.05 6.02 -7.82
CA VAL A 87 0.12 4.93 -7.60
C VAL A 87 -0.39 4.92 -6.17
N LEU A 88 0.48 5.14 -5.19
CA LEU A 88 0.10 5.15 -3.77
C LEU A 88 -0.84 6.32 -3.45
N GLU A 89 -0.63 7.47 -4.06
CA GLU A 89 -1.52 8.63 -3.96
C GLU A 89 -2.88 8.35 -4.62
N ALA A 90 -2.90 7.75 -5.81
CA ALA A 90 -4.14 7.35 -6.47
C ALA A 90 -4.96 6.34 -5.64
N LEU A 91 -4.29 5.50 -4.85
CA LEU A 91 -4.92 4.53 -3.93
C LEU A 91 -5.32 5.13 -2.57
N SER A 92 -4.91 6.37 -2.27
CA SER A 92 -5.25 7.02 -1.01
C SER A 92 -6.71 7.47 -0.96
N THR A 93 -7.34 7.34 0.22
CA THR A 93 -8.72 7.81 0.48
C THR A 93 -8.91 9.31 0.23
N LYS A 94 -7.82 10.10 0.20
CA LYS A 94 -7.85 11.52 -0.15
C LYS A 94 -8.45 11.74 -1.55
N SER A 95 -8.08 10.90 -2.51
CA SER A 95 -8.48 10.98 -3.91
C SER A 95 -9.99 10.80 -4.14
N ILE A 96 -10.67 10.01 -3.29
CA ILE A 96 -12.13 9.81 -3.40
C ILE A 96 -12.89 10.98 -2.74
N ARG A 97 -12.42 11.47 -1.58
CA ARG A 97 -13.10 12.57 -0.87
C ARG A 97 -12.90 13.93 -1.52
N GLU A 98 -11.71 14.20 -2.05
CA GLU A 98 -11.40 15.45 -2.74
C GLU A 98 -12.15 15.53 -4.09
N ALA A 99 -12.19 14.43 -4.86
CA ALA A 99 -12.96 14.37 -6.11
C ALA A 99 -14.48 14.50 -5.89
N LEU A 100 -15.02 13.95 -4.79
CA LEU A 100 -16.43 14.13 -4.41
C LEU A 100 -16.70 15.56 -3.89
N SER A 101 -15.75 16.19 -3.19
CA SER A 101 -15.91 17.57 -2.70
C SER A 101 -15.71 18.66 -3.76
N ALA A 102 -14.99 18.35 -4.86
CA ALA A 102 -14.76 19.29 -5.96
C ALA A 102 -15.98 19.47 -6.88
N GLY A 103 -16.99 18.58 -6.79
CA GLY A 103 -18.23 18.66 -7.55
C GLY A 103 -19.34 19.50 -6.91
N GLU A 104 -19.17 19.99 -5.67
CA GLU A 104 -20.19 20.75 -4.92
C GLU A 104 -19.95 22.27 -4.88
N GLN A 105 -18.94 22.78 -5.58
CA GLN A 105 -18.77 24.22 -5.75
C GLN A 105 -19.11 24.65 -7.19
N GLN A 106 -20.41 24.83 -7.45
CA GLN A 106 -20.87 25.80 -8.44
C GLN A 106 -21.62 26.93 -7.70
N PRO A 107 -21.13 28.18 -7.75
CA PRO A 107 -21.76 29.32 -7.10
C PRO A 107 -22.93 29.88 -7.94
N ALA A 108 -23.92 30.41 -7.20
CA ALA A 108 -24.99 31.37 -7.54
C ALA A 108 -25.66 31.32 -8.94
#